data_AF-A0A8C1ME76-F1
#
_entry.id   AF-A0A8C1ME76-F1
#
_cell.length_a   1.000
_cell.length_b   1.000
_cell.length_c   1.000
_cell.angle_alpha   90.00
_cell.angle_beta   90.00
_cell.angle_gamma   90.00
#
_symmetry.space_group_name_H-M   'P 1'
#
loop_
_entity.id
_entity.type
_entity.pdbx_description
1 polymer ?
#
loop_
_entity_poly.entity_id
_entity_poly.type
_entity_poly.pdbx_seq_one_letter_code
_entity_poly.pdbx_strand_id
1 'polypeptide(L)'
;IIQQRRSNKSGCTNFIFRVKSKLYKPTTYEISVKIGEKLKLDVLMTNADKVYHQQKTSKKWMEIWSRSAGVQSDRLTDTDGNLSINDFTTSDAGTYRVLDYEGNILITVTVTVSKQAHQSTFSQIAVSFASPMCYI
;
A
#
# COMPACT_ATOMS: atom_id res chain seq x y z
N ILE A 1 18.76 -8.58 -27.63
CA ILE A 1 19.79 -8.40 -28.68
C ILE A 1 19.33 -7.26 -29.57
N ILE A 2 19.91 -6.07 -29.41
CA ILE A 2 19.62 -4.90 -30.26
C ILE A 2 20.53 -5.03 -31.50
N GLN A 3 19.96 -5.18 -32.69
CA GLN A 3 20.71 -5.09 -33.94
C GLN A 3 20.75 -3.62 -34.38
N GLN A 4 21.93 -3.00 -34.34
CA GLN A 4 22.20 -1.78 -35.08
C GLN A 4 22.64 -2.15 -36.50
N ARG A 5 21.92 -1.69 -37.53
CA ARG A 5 22.48 -1.52 -38.88
C ARG A 5 22.45 -0.03 -39.21
N ARG A 6 23.64 0.56 -39.36
CA ARG A 6 23.81 1.88 -40.00
C ARG A 6 23.46 1.75 -41.49
N SER A 7 22.68 2.68 -42.02
CA SER A 7 22.67 3.01 -43.45
C SER A 7 22.63 4.52 -43.60
N ASN A 8 23.70 5.06 -44.18
CA ASN A 8 23.85 6.44 -44.61
C ASN A 8 23.00 6.65 -45.87
N LYS A 9 22.00 7.54 -45.84
CA LYS A 9 21.45 8.21 -47.04
C LYS A 9 20.54 9.36 -46.62
N SER A 10 20.79 10.51 -47.25
CA SER A 10 20.10 11.79 -47.16
C SER A 10 18.58 11.72 -47.26
N GLY A 11 17.88 12.52 -46.46
CA GLY A 11 16.45 12.79 -46.62
C GLY A 11 15.68 12.64 -45.31
N CYS A 12 15.07 13.74 -44.87
CA CYS A 12 14.27 13.89 -43.66
C CYS A 12 13.48 12.63 -43.26
N THR A 13 13.80 12.02 -42.11
CA THR A 13 12.92 11.04 -41.48
C THR A 13 12.96 11.18 -39.97
N ASN A 14 11.86 11.67 -39.40
CA ASN A 14 11.58 11.69 -37.98
C ASN A 14 11.57 10.25 -37.44
N PHE A 15 12.67 9.81 -36.84
CA PHE A 15 12.72 8.53 -36.14
C PHE A 15 12.02 8.65 -34.77
N ILE A 16 10.69 8.72 -34.78
CA ILE A 16 9.87 8.53 -33.59
C ILE A 16 9.78 7.02 -33.33
N PHE A 17 10.70 6.48 -32.53
CA PHE A 17 10.46 5.17 -31.90
C PHE A 17 9.47 5.35 -30.77
N ARG A 18 8.17 5.33 -31.08
CA ARG A 18 7.11 5.12 -30.08
C ARG A 18 6.64 3.68 -30.18
N VAL A 19 7.33 2.80 -29.47
CA VAL A 19 6.79 1.47 -29.16
C VAL A 19 6.95 1.23 -27.68
N LYS A 20 5.90 1.53 -26.91
CA LYS A 20 5.70 0.94 -25.59
C LYS A 20 4.23 0.57 -25.44
N SER A 21 3.88 -0.61 -25.91
CA SER A 21 2.67 -1.31 -25.51
C SER A 21 3.03 -2.69 -24.96
N LYS A 22 3.83 -2.72 -23.89
CA LYS A 22 3.76 -3.84 -22.96
C LYS A 22 2.42 -3.68 -22.23
N LEU A 23 1.44 -4.47 -22.63
CA LEU A 23 0.14 -4.55 -21.97
C LEU A 23 0.34 -5.20 -20.58
N TYR A 24 0.84 -4.42 -19.62
CA TYR A 24 0.94 -4.84 -18.23
C TYR A 24 -0.39 -4.52 -17.56
N LYS A 25 -1.17 -5.55 -17.21
CA LYS A 25 -2.36 -5.37 -16.39
C LYS A 25 -1.91 -5.25 -14.93
N PRO A 26 -2.15 -4.11 -14.25
CA PRO A 26 -1.77 -3.97 -12.85
C PRO A 26 -2.61 -4.91 -12.00
N THR A 27 -2.00 -5.57 -11.03
CA THR A 27 -2.72 -6.39 -10.05
C THR A 27 -3.37 -5.51 -9.00
N THR A 28 -4.63 -5.78 -8.67
CA THR A 28 -5.42 -4.98 -7.71
C THR A 28 -5.76 -5.79 -6.47
N TYR A 29 -5.56 -5.22 -5.29
CA TYR A 29 -5.91 -5.82 -4.00
C TYR A 29 -6.71 -4.84 -3.13
N GLU A 30 -7.56 -5.39 -2.26
CA GLU A 30 -8.31 -4.60 -1.28
C GLU A 30 -8.12 -5.23 0.10
N ILE A 31 -7.76 -4.41 1.09
CA ILE A 31 -7.54 -4.86 2.46
C ILE A 31 -8.18 -3.89 3.47
N SER A 32 -8.52 -4.42 4.64
CA SER A 32 -9.07 -3.65 5.76
C SER A 32 -8.18 -3.82 6.98
N VAL A 33 -7.82 -2.73 7.64
CA VAL A 33 -6.88 -2.72 8.79
C VAL A 33 -7.48 -1.92 9.95
N LYS A 34 -7.26 -2.37 11.19
CA LYS A 34 -7.69 -1.61 12.38
C LYS A 34 -6.72 -0.47 12.65
N ILE A 35 -7.27 0.63 13.16
CA ILE A 35 -6.45 1.75 13.65
C ILE A 35 -5.56 1.25 14.79
N GLY A 36 -4.29 1.65 14.77
CA GLY A 36 -3.26 1.27 15.73
C GLY A 36 -2.56 -0.05 15.42
N GLU A 37 -3.01 -0.83 14.43
CA GLU A 37 -2.32 -2.05 14.03
C GLU A 37 -1.22 -1.77 13.01
N LYS A 38 -0.30 -2.73 12.85
CA LYS A 38 0.73 -2.67 11.81
C LYS A 38 0.14 -3.12 10.48
N LEU A 39 0.21 -2.26 9.45
CA LEU A 39 -0.07 -2.64 8.08
C LEU A 39 1.21 -3.20 7.45
N LYS A 40 1.14 -4.38 6.81
CA LYS A 40 2.23 -4.97 6.04
C LYS A 40 1.79 -5.16 4.59
N LEU A 41 2.53 -4.56 3.66
CA LEU A 41 2.34 -4.66 2.22
C LEU A 41 3.51 -5.46 1.63
N ASP A 42 3.24 -6.70 1.22
CA ASP A 42 4.20 -7.55 0.53
C ASP A 42 4.25 -7.21 -0.96
N VAL A 43 4.83 -6.05 -1.26
CA VAL A 43 4.73 -5.41 -2.58
C VAL A 43 6.07 -4.96 -3.15
N LEU A 44 7.18 -5.06 -2.40
CA LEU A 44 8.50 -4.64 -2.89
C LEU A 44 9.18 -5.80 -3.66
N MET A 45 8.59 -6.13 -4.80
CA MET A 45 9.13 -7.11 -5.76
C MET A 45 10.45 -6.63 -6.38
N THR A 46 11.20 -7.54 -7.02
CA THR A 46 12.50 -7.24 -7.66
C THR A 46 12.43 -6.12 -8.71
N ASN A 47 11.29 -5.92 -9.35
CA ASN A 47 11.06 -4.88 -10.36
C ASN A 47 10.39 -3.61 -9.81
N ALA A 48 10.03 -3.57 -8.53
CA ALA A 48 9.47 -2.37 -7.91
C ALA A 48 10.55 -1.29 -7.78
N ASP A 49 10.23 -0.07 -8.19
CA ASP A 49 11.11 1.10 -8.11
C ASP A 49 10.56 2.16 -7.16
N LYS A 50 9.24 2.38 -7.16
CA LYS A 50 8.59 3.41 -6.34
C LYS A 50 7.27 2.95 -5.78
N VAL A 51 6.92 3.44 -4.59
CA VAL A 51 5.57 3.32 -4.02
C VAL A 51 4.99 4.70 -3.78
N TYR A 52 3.82 4.95 -4.36
CA TYR A 52 3.03 6.15 -4.12
C TYR A 52 1.80 5.83 -3.28
N HIS A 53 1.47 6.74 -2.37
CA HIS A 53 0.26 6.72 -1.58
C HIS A 53 -0.61 7.93 -1.91
N GLN A 54 -1.92 7.68 -2.07
CA GLN A 54 -2.95 8.70 -2.15
C GLN A 54 -3.99 8.40 -1.06
N GLN A 55 -4.15 9.34 -0.12
CA GLN A 55 -5.18 9.25 0.90
C GLN A 55 -6.57 9.24 0.28
N LYS A 56 -7.52 8.55 0.91
CA LYS A 56 -8.91 8.46 0.43
C LYS A 56 -9.56 9.83 0.17
N THR A 57 -9.23 10.84 0.96
CA THR A 57 -9.81 12.19 0.89
C THR A 57 -9.00 13.16 0.03
N SER A 58 -7.81 12.76 -0.44
CA SER A 58 -6.89 13.62 -1.19
C SER A 58 -6.75 13.18 -2.63
N LYS A 59 -6.55 14.14 -3.54
CA LYS A 59 -6.18 13.85 -4.94
C LYS A 59 -4.66 13.78 -5.14
N LYS A 60 -3.87 14.17 -4.13
CA LYS A 60 -2.40 14.24 -4.21
C LYS A 60 -1.78 12.86 -4.03
N TRP A 61 -0.87 12.48 -4.93
CA TRP A 61 0.01 11.33 -4.77
C TRP A 61 1.28 11.75 -4.04
N MET A 62 1.72 10.94 -3.09
CA MET A 62 2.94 11.16 -2.32
C MET A 62 3.83 9.93 -2.46
N GLU A 63 5.10 10.14 -2.79
CA GLU A 63 6.10 9.07 -2.77
C GLU A 63 6.40 8.72 -1.31
N ILE A 64 6.24 7.46 -0.94
CA ILE A 64 6.49 6.98 0.43
C ILE A 64 7.67 6.02 0.52
N TRP A 65 8.08 5.47 -0.62
CA TRP A 65 9.22 4.59 -0.75
C TRP A 65 9.77 4.67 -2.16
N SER A 66 11.10 4.58 -2.29
CA SER A 66 11.76 4.31 -3.56
C SER A 66 12.96 3.38 -3.35
N ARG A 67 13.34 2.65 -4.39
CA ARG A 67 14.47 1.72 -4.36
C ARG A 67 15.79 2.41 -4.04
N SER A 68 15.96 3.67 -4.46
CA SER A 68 17.20 4.43 -4.27
C SER A 68 17.29 5.16 -2.93
N ALA A 69 16.16 5.58 -2.36
CA ALA A 69 16.14 6.39 -1.13
C ALA A 69 15.55 5.66 0.08
N GLY A 70 14.92 4.49 -0.11
CA GLY A 70 14.19 3.78 0.93
C GLY A 70 12.91 4.50 1.35
N VAL A 71 12.54 4.32 2.61
CA VAL A 71 11.33 4.91 3.20
C VAL A 71 11.44 6.43 3.42
N GLN A 72 10.32 7.14 3.26
CA GLN A 72 10.25 8.60 3.37
C GLN A 72 9.67 9.09 4.72
N SER A 73 9.44 8.19 5.67
CA SER A 73 8.92 8.50 7.01
C SER A 73 9.38 7.48 8.03
N ASP A 74 9.64 7.91 9.26
CA ASP A 74 10.06 7.03 10.37
C ASP A 74 9.01 5.99 10.77
N ARG A 75 7.73 6.24 10.44
CA ARG A 75 6.63 5.27 10.65
C ARG A 75 6.66 4.12 9.66
N LEU A 76 7.45 4.24 8.58
CA LEU A 76 7.57 3.24 7.53
C LEU A 76 8.81 2.37 7.76
N THR A 77 8.73 1.13 7.29
CA THR A 77 9.88 0.23 7.28
C THR A 77 9.85 -0.61 6.02
N ASP A 78 10.98 -0.71 5.33
CA ASP A 78 11.19 -1.58 4.16
C ASP A 78 12.16 -2.71 4.50
N THR A 79 11.63 -3.81 5.04
CA THR A 79 12.44 -4.97 5.47
C THR A 79 11.93 -6.22 4.78
N ASP A 80 12.84 -7.09 4.35
CA ASP A 80 12.54 -8.37 3.72
C ASP A 80 11.59 -8.27 2.50
N GLY A 81 11.74 -7.24 1.67
CA GLY A 81 10.87 -7.03 0.51
C GLY A 81 9.44 -6.58 0.84
N ASN A 82 9.20 -6.17 2.09
CA ASN A 82 7.89 -5.71 2.55
C ASN A 82 7.93 -4.24 2.95
N LEU A 83 6.91 -3.48 2.57
CA LEU A 83 6.68 -2.14 3.10
C LEU A 83 5.68 -2.23 4.25
N SER A 84 6.07 -1.78 5.43
CA SER A 84 5.18 -1.75 6.60
C SER A 84 4.94 -0.33 7.10
N ILE A 85 3.73 -0.08 7.62
CA ILE A 85 3.38 1.14 8.37
C ILE A 85 3.12 0.71 9.81
N ASN A 86 3.87 1.29 10.74
CA ASN A 86 3.61 1.13 12.17
C ASN A 86 2.53 2.13 12.61
N ASP A 87 1.69 1.69 13.55
CA ASP A 87 0.56 2.46 14.09
C ASP A 87 -0.35 3.02 13.01
N PHE A 88 -1.06 2.16 12.27
CA PHE A 88 -1.94 2.56 11.17
C PHE A 88 -3.03 3.55 11.61
N THR A 89 -3.22 4.62 10.85
CA THR A 89 -4.20 5.68 11.14
C THR A 89 -5.18 5.88 9.99
N THR A 90 -6.22 6.69 10.23
CA THR A 90 -7.19 7.06 9.19
C THR A 90 -6.56 7.78 8.00
N SER A 91 -5.45 8.51 8.20
CA SER A 91 -4.74 9.20 7.12
C SER A 91 -3.89 8.26 6.27
N ASP A 92 -3.61 7.06 6.75
CA ASP A 92 -2.91 6.02 5.97
C ASP A 92 -3.90 5.20 5.13
N ALA A 93 -5.21 5.34 5.36
CA ALA A 93 -6.21 4.72 4.49
C ALA A 93 -6.26 5.42 3.13
N GLY A 94 -6.22 4.63 2.07
CA GLY A 94 -6.09 5.17 0.72
C GLY A 94 -5.64 4.14 -0.29
N THR A 95 -5.18 4.64 -1.43
CA THR A 95 -4.66 3.84 -2.54
C THR A 95 -3.15 3.89 -2.56
N TYR A 96 -2.54 2.71 -2.64
CA TYR A 96 -1.10 2.53 -2.81
C TYR A 96 -0.83 2.01 -4.21
N ARG A 97 0.14 2.59 -4.90
CA ARG A 97 0.57 2.16 -6.23
C ARG A 97 2.05 1.84 -6.22
N VAL A 98 2.38 0.64 -6.67
CA VAL A 98 3.77 0.22 -6.87
C VAL A 98 4.09 0.37 -8.35
N LEU A 99 5.18 1.07 -8.66
CA LEU A 99 5.61 1.37 -10.01
C LEU A 99 6.97 0.71 -10.29
N ASP A 100 7.21 0.36 -11.55
CA ASP A 100 8.54 -0.02 -12.04
C ASP A 100 9.40 1.21 -12.39
N TYR A 101 10.64 0.98 -12.81
CA TYR A 101 11.59 2.02 -13.19
C TYR A 101 11.16 2.84 -14.42
N GLU A 102 10.22 2.33 -15.22
CA GLU A 102 9.65 3.03 -16.38
C GLU A 102 8.40 3.83 -16.01
N GLY A 103 7.94 3.74 -14.76
CA GLY A 103 6.73 4.36 -14.26
C GLY A 103 5.44 3.58 -14.56
N ASN A 104 5.54 2.32 -15.01
CA ASN A 104 4.36 1.47 -15.19
C ASN A 104 3.84 1.00 -13.84
N ILE A 105 2.52 1.00 -13.67
CA ILE A 105 1.89 0.52 -12.44
C ILE A 105 1.93 -1.02 -12.43
N LEU A 106 2.60 -1.57 -11.42
CA LEU A 106 2.67 -3.00 -11.17
C LEU A 106 1.50 -3.49 -10.32
N ILE A 107 1.27 -2.81 -9.19
CA ILE A 107 0.27 -3.20 -8.19
C ILE A 107 -0.50 -1.95 -7.74
N THR A 108 -1.80 -2.12 -7.52
CA THR A 108 -2.65 -1.15 -6.82
C THR A 108 -3.28 -1.82 -5.60
N VAL A 109 -3.07 -1.26 -4.41
CA VAL A 109 -3.69 -1.74 -3.17
C VAL A 109 -4.61 -0.65 -2.62
N THR A 110 -5.87 -0.99 -2.39
CA THR A 110 -6.80 -0.12 -1.68
C THR A 110 -6.88 -0.56 -0.21
N VAL A 111 -6.49 0.32 0.69
CA VAL A 111 -6.51 0.08 2.13
C VAL A 111 -7.66 0.86 2.76
N THR A 112 -8.50 0.16 3.52
CA THR A 112 -9.62 0.77 4.25
C THR A 112 -9.49 0.53 5.75
N VAL A 113 -10.13 1.38 6.55
CA VAL A 113 -10.21 1.19 7.99
C VAL A 113 -11.28 0.15 8.28
N SER A 114 -10.91 -0.92 8.97
CA SER A 114 -11.89 -1.89 9.46
C SER A 114 -12.73 -1.24 10.57
N LYS A 115 -14.05 -1.35 10.49
CA LYS A 115 -14.94 -0.90 11.57
C LYS A 115 -14.68 -1.80 12.79
N GLN A 116 -14.30 -1.21 13.92
CA GLN A 116 -14.42 -1.94 15.18
C GLN A 116 -15.92 -2.18 15.41
N ALA A 117 -16.32 -3.45 15.52
CA ALA A 117 -17.60 -3.74 16.16
C ALA A 117 -17.44 -3.25 17.60
N HIS A 118 -18.10 -2.15 17.94
CA HIS A 118 -18.18 -1.66 19.31
C HIS A 118 -18.85 -2.77 20.12
N GLN A 119 -18.09 -3.62 20.81
CA GLN A 119 -18.65 -4.40 21.89
C GLN A 119 -18.94 -3.39 22.99
N SER A 120 -20.17 -2.86 22.98
CA SER A 120 -20.74 -2.18 24.14
C SER A 120 -20.61 -3.14 25.32
N THR A 121 -19.60 -2.95 26.16
CA THR A 121 -19.51 -3.60 27.46
C THR A 121 -20.63 -3.01 28.30
N PHE A 122 -21.79 -3.67 28.27
CA PHE A 122 -22.84 -3.43 29.26
C PHE A 122 -22.25 -3.91 30.59
N SER A 123 -21.81 -2.96 31.43
CA SER A 123 -21.33 -3.23 32.77
C SER A 123 -22.40 -4.02 33.52
N GLN A 124 -22.15 -5.32 33.77
CA GLN A 124 -22.97 -6.05 34.73
C GLN A 124 -22.61 -5.50 36.11
N ILE A 125 -23.45 -4.59 36.60
CA ILE A 125 -23.53 -4.28 38.02
C ILE A 125 -24.00 -5.59 38.68
N ALA A 126 -23.06 -6.35 39.26
CA ALA A 126 -23.39 -7.46 40.13
C ALA A 126 -24.02 -6.89 41.41
N VAL A 127 -25.35 -6.81 41.46
CA VAL A 127 -26.07 -6.54 42.70
C VAL A 127 -26.00 -7.82 43.54
N SER A 128 -25.23 -7.75 44.61
CA SER A 128 -25.09 -8.78 45.63
C SER A 128 -26.43 -9.07 46.31
N PHE A 129 -26.88 -10.32 46.25
CA PHE A 129 -27.83 -10.87 47.22
C PHE A 129 -27.10 -11.95 48.01
N ALA A 130 -26.60 -11.56 49.19
CA ALA A 130 -26.28 -12.52 50.24
C ALA A 130 -27.62 -13.08 50.77
N SER A 131 -27.86 -14.38 50.59
CA SER A 131 -28.91 -15.08 51.34
C SER A 131 -28.30 -15.75 52.56
N PRO A 132 -28.99 -15.70 53.71
CA PRO A 132 -28.45 -16.09 55.01
C PRO A 132 -28.43 -17.60 55.21
N MET A 133 -27.49 -18.02 56.05
CA MET A 133 -27.29 -19.35 56.63
C MET A 133 -28.58 -20.17 56.85
N CYS A 134 -28.60 -21.40 56.32
CA CYS A 134 -29.42 -22.47 56.88
C CYS A 134 -28.71 -23.03 58.13
N TYR A 135 -29.42 -23.03 59.26
CA TYR A 135 -29.04 -23.71 60.49
C TYR A 135 -29.83 -25.03 60.56
N ILE A 136 -29.15 -26.17 60.74
CA ILE A 136 -29.69 -27.39 61.35
C ILE A 136 -28.60 -27.95 62.25
#